data_AF-A0A6J4P8N1-F1
#
_entry.id   AF-A0A6J4P8N1-F1
#
_cell.length_a   1.000
_cell.length_b   1.000
_cell.length_c   1.000
_cell.angle_alpha   90.00
_cell.angle_beta   90.00
_cell.angle_gamma   90.00
#
_symmetry.space_group_name_H-M   'P 1'
#
loop_
_entity.id
_entity.type
_entity.pdbx_description
1 polymer ?
#
loop_
_entity_poly.entity_id
_entity_poly.type
_entity_poly.pdbx_seq_one_letter_code
_entity_poly.pdbx_strand_id
1 'polypeptide(L)'
;MDSIVSRLDIAHLFCELDDFYQHFEHYWQHQVQLPSMPGERRSQSRLSLSEVMTIIVAFHGSGFRTFKEFYTLCVLPHWRRAFPNLVSYSRFIELMPWCLMLLCCFLHTRKGDCTGIAFIDSTPLNVCHPCRAHAHKVFQGQAKP
;
A
#
# COMPACT_ATOMS: atom_id res chain seq x y z
N MET A 1 -20.21 12.85 -18.48
CA MET A 1 -20.24 11.76 -17.46
C MET A 1 -18.83 11.68 -16.91
N ASP A 2 -18.54 12.64 -16.06
CA ASP A 2 -17.23 12.91 -15.50
C ASP A 2 -16.99 11.97 -14.32
N SER A 3 -16.31 10.86 -14.61
CA SER A 3 -15.91 9.87 -13.61
C SER A 3 -14.45 10.12 -13.23
N ILE A 4 -14.27 10.55 -12.00
CA ILE A 4 -13.01 10.77 -11.29
C ILE A 4 -12.26 9.44 -11.22
N VAL A 5 -11.45 9.15 -12.23
CA VAL A 5 -10.25 8.33 -12.05
C VAL A 5 -9.11 9.32 -12.18
N SER A 6 -8.64 9.82 -11.04
CA SER A 6 -7.35 10.49 -10.94
C SER A 6 -6.35 9.64 -11.72
N ARG A 7 -5.90 10.14 -12.88
CA ARG A 7 -4.94 9.44 -13.73
C ARG A 7 -3.63 9.35 -12.95
N LEU A 8 -3.48 8.27 -12.21
CA LEU A 8 -2.29 7.99 -11.43
C LEU A 8 -1.15 7.79 -12.42
N ASP A 9 -0.25 8.77 -12.52
CA ASP A 9 0.90 8.70 -13.39
C ASP A 9 1.91 7.72 -12.79
N ILE A 10 1.91 6.50 -13.35
CA ILE A 10 2.73 5.38 -12.87
C ILE A 10 4.22 5.71 -12.98
N ALA A 11 4.63 6.48 -14.00
CA ALA A 11 6.04 6.83 -14.18
C ALA A 11 6.49 7.79 -13.08
N HIS A 12 5.70 8.83 -12.81
CA HIS A 12 5.99 9.76 -11.71
C HIS A 12 5.98 9.05 -10.36
N LEU A 13 4.97 8.20 -10.11
CA LEU A 13 4.90 7.39 -8.88
C LEU A 13 6.13 6.50 -8.72
N PHE A 14 6.56 5.83 -9.78
CA PHE A 14 7.73 4.98 -9.74
C PHE A 14 8.99 5.79 -9.39
N CYS A 15 9.22 6.93 -10.05
CA CYS A 15 10.35 7.80 -9.74
C CYS A 15 10.37 8.22 -8.27
N GLU A 16 9.24 8.68 -7.73
CA GLU A 16 9.14 9.07 -6.32
C GLU A 16 9.46 7.93 -5.35
N LEU A 17 8.97 6.72 -5.65
CA LEU A 17 9.17 5.54 -4.80
C LEU A 17 10.60 5.00 -4.92
N ASP A 18 11.18 5.06 -6.11
CA ASP A 18 12.55 4.61 -6.36
C ASP A 18 13.57 5.55 -5.70
N ASP A 19 13.41 6.87 -5.85
CA ASP A 19 14.26 7.86 -5.17
C ASP A 19 14.19 7.69 -3.64
N PHE A 20 12.99 7.48 -3.09
CA PHE A 20 12.81 7.17 -1.68
C PHE A 20 13.51 5.87 -1.28
N TYR A 21 13.36 4.80 -2.07
CA TYR A 21 13.94 3.50 -1.76
C TYR A 21 15.47 3.55 -1.80
N GLN A 22 16.06 4.22 -2.79
CA GLN A 22 17.51 4.40 -2.89
C GLN A 22 18.05 5.15 -1.66
N HIS A 23 17.37 6.21 -1.24
CA HIS A 23 17.73 6.95 -0.03
C HIS A 23 17.64 6.03 1.20
N PHE A 24 16.48 5.36 1.40
CA PHE A 24 16.26 4.44 2.51
C PHE A 24 17.31 3.33 2.57
N GLU A 25 17.62 2.70 1.43
CA GLU A 25 18.60 1.62 1.34
C GLU A 25 19.99 2.10 1.79
N HIS A 26 20.40 3.30 1.36
CA HIS A 26 21.64 3.90 1.82
C HIS A 26 21.66 4.07 3.35
N TYR A 27 20.60 4.62 3.97
CA TYR A 27 20.52 4.69 5.44
C TYR A 27 20.56 3.31 6.08
N TRP A 28 19.82 2.34 5.55
CA TRP A 28 19.70 1.01 6.11
C TRP A 28 21.02 0.23 6.10
N GLN A 29 21.86 0.45 5.09
CA GLN A 29 23.20 -0.14 5.00
C GLN A 29 24.15 0.40 6.07
N HIS A 30 23.97 1.65 6.51
CA HIS A 30 24.80 2.28 7.56
C HIS A 30 24.29 2.02 8.98
N GLN A 31 23.11 1.43 9.14
CA GLN A 31 22.59 1.06 10.46
C GLN A 31 23.25 -0.21 11.00
N VAL A 32 23.37 -0.31 12.32
CA VAL A 32 23.87 -1.52 12.99
C VAL A 32 22.87 -2.64 12.78
N GLN A 33 23.25 -3.61 11.95
CA GLN A 33 22.44 -4.80 11.69
C GLN A 33 22.76 -5.89 12.70
N LEU A 34 21.78 -6.75 12.96
CA LEU A 34 22.03 -7.96 13.73
C LEU A 34 23.14 -8.78 13.07
N PRO A 35 24.01 -9.44 13.87
CA PRO A 35 25.06 -10.27 13.33
C PRO A 35 24.48 -11.37 12.44
N SER A 36 25.00 -11.48 11.23
CA SER A 36 24.57 -12.49 10.27
C SER A 36 25.05 -13.87 10.70
N MET A 37 24.20 -14.88 10.51
CA MET A 37 24.54 -16.26 10.84
C MET A 37 25.41 -16.88 9.72
N PRO A 38 26.38 -17.75 10.05
CA PRO A 38 27.14 -18.48 9.03
C PRO A 38 26.21 -19.25 8.09
N GLY A 39 26.29 -18.96 6.79
CA GLY A 39 25.45 -19.59 5.76
C GLY A 39 24.12 -18.87 5.46
N GLU A 40 23.84 -17.75 6.14
CA GLU A 40 22.69 -16.91 5.82
C GLU A 40 22.84 -16.31 4.41
N ARG A 41 21.80 -16.51 3.58
CA ARG A 41 21.72 -15.91 2.25
C ARG A 41 20.58 -14.91 2.22
N ARG A 42 20.89 -13.67 1.84
CA ARG A 42 19.85 -12.69 1.51
C ARG A 42 19.13 -13.15 0.26
N SER A 43 17.86 -13.49 0.38
CA SER A 43 17.03 -13.88 -0.76
C SER A 43 16.84 -12.67 -1.66
N GLN A 44 17.47 -12.69 -2.85
CA GLN A 44 17.30 -11.63 -3.82
C GLN A 44 16.08 -11.93 -4.69
N SER A 45 15.12 -11.00 -4.68
CA SER A 45 14.01 -10.99 -5.63
C SER A 45 14.49 -10.47 -6.98
N ARG A 46 13.91 -11.00 -8.07
CA ARG A 46 14.11 -10.45 -9.42
C ARG A 46 13.44 -9.09 -9.61
N LEU A 47 12.45 -8.80 -8.78
CA LEU A 47 11.66 -7.58 -8.78
C LEU A 47 12.10 -6.74 -7.58
N SER A 48 12.50 -5.48 -7.82
CA SER A 48 12.99 -4.58 -6.78
C SER A 48 11.87 -4.20 -5.80
N LEU A 49 12.22 -3.75 -4.61
CA LEU A 49 11.21 -3.30 -3.64
C LEU A 49 10.47 -2.04 -4.13
N SER A 50 11.13 -1.13 -4.85
CA SER A 50 10.48 0.04 -5.46
C SER A 50 9.44 -0.36 -6.52
N GLU A 51 9.73 -1.38 -7.34
CA GLU A 51 8.77 -1.96 -8.29
C GLU A 51 7.57 -2.59 -7.57
N VAL A 52 7.81 -3.36 -6.48
CA VAL A 52 6.74 -3.96 -5.65
C VAL A 52 5.84 -2.86 -5.07
N MET A 53 6.45 -1.83 -4.47
CA MET A 53 5.73 -0.70 -3.87
C MET A 53 4.84 0.01 -4.89
N THR A 54 5.38 0.26 -6.09
CA THR A 54 4.65 0.93 -7.18
C THR A 54 3.41 0.16 -7.58
N ILE A 55 3.51 -1.17 -7.74
CA ILE A 55 2.39 -2.02 -8.10
C ILE A 55 1.30 -2.01 -7.01
N ILE A 56 1.68 -2.03 -5.74
CA ILE A 56 0.72 -1.99 -4.61
C ILE A 56 0.00 -0.65 -4.55
N VAL A 57 0.74 0.46 -4.63
CA VAL A 57 0.16 1.81 -4.58
C VAL A 57 -0.76 2.04 -5.79
N ALA A 58 -0.33 1.61 -6.98
CA ALA A 58 -1.16 1.69 -8.18
C ALA A 58 -2.44 0.86 -8.07
N PHE A 59 -2.42 -0.31 -7.42
CA PHE A 59 -3.64 -1.09 -7.16
C PHE A 59 -4.68 -0.25 -6.42
N HIS A 60 -4.29 0.46 -5.35
CA HIS A 60 -5.22 1.29 -4.58
C HIS A 60 -5.83 2.44 -5.38
N GLY A 61 -5.10 3.00 -6.35
CA GLY A 61 -5.62 4.03 -7.26
C GLY A 61 -6.31 3.50 -8.52
N SER A 62 -6.25 2.19 -8.78
CA SER A 62 -6.71 1.59 -10.04
C SER A 62 -8.23 1.37 -10.12
N GLY A 63 -8.93 1.35 -8.99
CA GLY A 63 -10.37 1.03 -8.91
C GLY A 63 -10.71 -0.46 -9.08
N PHE A 64 -9.73 -1.35 -9.21
CA PHE A 64 -9.98 -2.80 -9.20
C PHE A 64 -10.43 -3.27 -7.81
N ARG A 65 -11.37 -4.22 -7.78
CA ARG A 65 -11.90 -4.77 -6.52
C ARG A 65 -10.92 -5.71 -5.83
N THR A 66 -10.19 -6.50 -6.59
CA THR A 66 -9.25 -7.50 -6.06
C THR A 66 -7.85 -7.30 -6.62
N PHE A 67 -6.85 -7.49 -5.77
CA PHE A 67 -5.45 -7.38 -6.18
C PHE A 67 -5.09 -8.42 -7.24
N LYS A 68 -5.68 -9.62 -7.15
CA LYS A 68 -5.48 -10.69 -8.13
C LYS A 68 -5.90 -10.27 -9.53
N GLU A 69 -7.11 -9.73 -9.70
CA GLU A 69 -7.59 -9.26 -11.00
C GLU A 69 -6.72 -8.14 -11.56
N PHE A 70 -6.38 -7.15 -10.72
CA PHE A 70 -5.48 -6.07 -11.11
C PHE A 70 -4.13 -6.61 -11.61
N TYR A 71 -3.50 -7.49 -10.84
CA TYR A 71 -2.19 -8.02 -11.19
C TYR A 71 -2.23 -8.87 -12.47
N THR A 72 -3.23 -9.76 -12.61
CA THR A 72 -3.28 -10.69 -13.74
C THR A 72 -3.78 -10.06 -15.02
N LEU A 73 -4.73 -9.12 -14.95
CA LEU A 73 -5.38 -8.53 -16.13
C LEU A 73 -4.76 -7.19 -16.54
N CYS A 74 -4.16 -6.45 -15.60
CA CYS A 74 -3.52 -5.16 -15.90
C CYS A 74 -2.00 -5.27 -15.91
N VAL A 75 -1.38 -5.66 -14.79
CA VAL A 75 0.08 -5.59 -14.60
C VAL A 75 0.82 -6.58 -15.51
N LEU A 76 0.53 -7.88 -15.40
CA LEU A 76 1.22 -8.92 -16.17
C LEU A 76 1.19 -8.74 -17.70
N PRO A 77 0.06 -8.36 -18.33
CA PRO A 77 0.03 -8.16 -19.78
C PRO A 77 0.62 -6.82 -20.24
N HIS A 78 0.45 -5.73 -19.48
CA HIS A 78 0.75 -4.39 -19.99
C HIS A 78 2.07 -3.81 -19.44
N TRP A 79 2.55 -4.22 -18.27
CA TRP A 79 3.65 -3.54 -17.58
C TRP A 79 5.02 -4.19 -17.79
N ARG A 80 5.11 -5.27 -18.58
CA ARG A 80 6.40 -5.95 -18.86
C ARG A 80 7.45 -5.07 -19.50
N ARG A 81 7.05 -4.02 -20.23
CA ARG A 81 7.99 -3.05 -20.80
C ARG A 81 8.65 -2.18 -19.74
N ALA A 82 7.90 -1.80 -18.71
CA ALA A 82 8.42 -1.01 -17.59
C ALA A 82 9.15 -1.90 -16.57
N PHE A 83 8.56 -3.05 -16.26
CA PHE A 83 9.06 -4.03 -15.29
C PHE A 83 9.35 -5.37 -16.00
N PRO A 84 10.53 -5.52 -16.62
CA PRO A 84 10.85 -6.69 -17.45
C PRO A 84 10.90 -8.01 -16.65
N ASN A 85 11.13 -7.91 -15.34
CA ASN A 85 11.30 -9.06 -14.44
C ASN A 85 10.05 -9.39 -13.62
N LEU A 86 8.85 -9.02 -14.10
CA LEU A 86 7.58 -9.38 -13.45
C LEU A 86 7.50 -10.87 -13.08
N VAL A 87 7.15 -11.12 -11.82
CA VAL A 87 7.04 -12.46 -11.24
C VAL A 87 5.60 -12.99 -11.36
N SER A 88 5.39 -14.28 -11.09
CA SER A 88 4.02 -14.82 -11.00
C SER A 88 3.23 -14.16 -9.87
N TYR A 89 1.90 -14.19 -9.96
CA TYR A 89 1.03 -13.67 -8.89
C TYR A 89 1.36 -14.28 -7.52
N SER A 90 1.54 -15.60 -7.44
CA SER A 90 1.90 -16.27 -6.19
C SER A 90 3.20 -15.73 -5.59
N ARG A 91 4.23 -15.59 -6.43
CA ARG A 91 5.52 -15.04 -6.00
C ARG A 91 5.40 -13.57 -5.60
N PHE A 92 4.55 -12.78 -6.26
CA PHE A 92 4.32 -11.40 -5.87
C PHE A 92 3.71 -11.30 -4.47
N ILE A 93 2.71 -12.15 -4.16
CA ILE A 93 2.09 -12.19 -2.83
C ILE A 93 3.11 -12.54 -1.74
N GLU A 94 4.07 -13.42 -2.02
CA GLU A 94 5.17 -13.71 -1.09
C GLU A 94 6.13 -12.53 -0.88
N LEU A 95 6.27 -11.64 -1.87
CA LEU A 95 7.12 -10.44 -1.80
C LEU A 95 6.42 -9.26 -1.12
N MET A 96 5.10 -9.19 -1.21
CA MET A 96 4.29 -8.07 -0.73
C MET A 96 4.56 -7.68 0.76
N PRO A 97 4.74 -8.62 1.70
CA PRO A 97 5.00 -8.26 3.10
C PRO A 97 6.32 -7.52 3.31
N TRP A 98 7.32 -7.75 2.45
CA TRP A 98 8.66 -7.18 2.59
C TRP A 98 8.69 -5.67 2.37
N CYS A 99 7.73 -5.13 1.62
CA CYS A 99 7.65 -3.68 1.38
C CYS A 99 6.76 -2.93 2.39
N LEU A 100 6.10 -3.63 3.33
CA LEU A 100 5.17 -2.99 4.26
C LEU A 100 5.86 -1.89 5.08
N MET A 101 7.03 -2.19 5.65
CA MET A 101 7.81 -1.22 6.42
C MET A 101 8.18 0.00 5.57
N LEU A 102 8.65 -0.23 4.34
CA LEU A 102 9.01 0.83 3.40
C LEU A 102 7.81 1.72 3.06
N LEU A 103 6.64 1.12 2.80
CA LEU A 103 5.42 1.87 2.52
C LEU A 103 4.99 2.72 3.72
N CYS A 104 5.09 2.19 4.93
CA CYS A 104 4.83 2.96 6.15
C CYS A 104 5.79 4.14 6.27
N CYS A 105 7.10 3.92 6.10
CA CYS A 105 8.10 4.98 6.13
C CYS A 105 7.86 6.03 5.04
N PHE A 106 7.55 5.61 3.81
CA PHE A 106 7.20 6.50 2.71
C PHE A 106 5.96 7.35 3.05
N LEU A 107 4.89 6.74 3.56
CA LEU A 107 3.71 7.50 3.97
C LEU A 107 4.01 8.51 5.07
N HIS A 108 4.94 8.20 5.98
CA HIS A 108 5.39 9.14 7.01
C HIS A 108 6.10 10.36 6.43
N THR A 109 6.82 10.26 5.32
CA THR A 109 7.45 11.42 4.66
C THR A 109 6.46 12.30 3.89
N ARG A 110 5.26 11.77 3.61
CA ARG A 110 4.20 12.47 2.88
C ARG A 110 3.13 13.11 3.78
N LYS A 111 3.26 12.98 5.10
CA LYS A 111 2.36 13.65 6.05
C LYS A 111 2.61 15.15 6.02
N GLY A 112 1.54 15.94 5.98
CA GLY A 112 1.64 17.38 6.20
C GLY A 112 1.95 17.71 7.67
N ASP A 113 2.27 18.98 7.92
CA ASP A 113 2.53 19.45 9.29
C ASP A 113 1.30 19.25 10.19
N CYS A 114 1.51 18.57 11.32
CA CYS A 114 0.48 18.43 12.34
C CYS A 114 0.25 19.79 13.02
N THR A 115 -0.77 20.52 12.58
CA THR A 115 -1.18 21.83 13.15
C THR A 115 -1.85 21.73 14.53
N GLY A 116 -1.83 20.55 15.16
CA GLY A 116 -2.48 20.28 16.45
C GLY A 116 -3.96 19.89 16.33
N ILE A 117 -4.54 19.93 15.13
CA ILE A 117 -5.92 19.54 14.86
C ILE A 117 -5.90 18.31 13.93
N ALA A 118 -6.33 17.16 14.45
CA ALA A 118 -6.50 15.95 13.66
C ALA A 118 -7.99 15.71 13.42
N PHE A 119 -8.43 15.78 12.17
CA PHE A 119 -9.77 15.37 11.78
C PHE A 119 -9.78 13.85 11.61
N ILE A 120 -10.36 13.15 12.59
CA ILE A 120 -10.71 11.75 12.47
C ILE A 120 -12.16 11.74 12.01
N ASP A 121 -12.38 11.53 10.71
CA ASP A 121 -13.73 11.31 10.19
C ASP A 121 -14.15 9.91 10.62
N SER A 122 -14.89 9.82 11.71
CA SER A 122 -15.50 8.56 12.12
C SER A 122 -16.65 8.27 11.16
N THR A 123 -16.44 7.30 10.27
CA THR A 123 -17.55 6.72 9.54
C THR A 123 -18.56 6.18 10.55
N PRO A 124 -19.85 6.53 10.45
CA PRO A 124 -20.83 6.07 11.42
C PRO A 124 -20.89 4.55 11.39
N LEU A 125 -20.60 3.91 12.53
CA LEU A 125 -20.72 2.47 12.67
C LEU A 125 -22.21 2.11 12.61
N ASN A 126 -22.65 1.60 11.47
CA ASN A 126 -24.05 1.28 11.26
C ASN A 126 -24.42 -0.01 12.00
N VAL A 127 -24.68 0.11 13.30
CA VAL A 127 -24.95 -1.01 14.22
C VAL A 127 -26.31 -1.65 13.99
N CYS A 128 -27.29 -0.88 13.49
CA CYS A 128 -28.61 -1.38 13.14
C CYS A 128 -29.30 -0.46 12.13
N HIS A 129 -30.36 -0.95 11.49
CA HIS A 129 -31.22 -0.13 10.65
C HIS A 129 -31.89 0.99 11.49
N PRO A 130 -32.08 2.22 10.98
CA PRO A 130 -32.66 3.34 11.75
C PRO A 130 -33.99 3.00 12.43
N CYS A 131 -34.87 2.28 11.73
CA CYS A 131 -36.16 1.82 12.30
C CYS A 131 -36.03 0.90 13.52
N ARG A 132 -34.87 0.28 13.75
CA ARG A 132 -34.59 -0.63 14.88
C ARG A 132 -33.74 0.03 15.98
N ALA A 133 -33.35 1.29 15.83
CA ALA A 133 -32.49 1.99 16.77
C ALA A 133 -33.06 1.97 18.20
N HIS A 134 -34.37 2.17 18.35
CA HIS A 134 -35.05 2.16 19.65
C HIS A 134 -35.12 0.78 20.33
N ALA A 135 -34.94 -0.30 19.58
CA ALA A 135 -34.93 -1.67 20.13
C ALA A 135 -33.51 -2.17 20.46
N HIS A 136 -32.47 -1.37 20.19
CA HIS A 136 -31.08 -1.78 20.34
C HIS A 136 -30.62 -1.72 21.81
N LYS A 137 -30.64 -2.85 22.50
CA LYS A 137 -30.33 -2.93 23.94
C LYS A 137 -28.87 -2.65 24.29
N VAL A 138 -27.94 -3.03 23.41
CA VAL A 138 -26.48 -2.93 23.68
C VAL A 138 -25.95 -1.50 23.57
N PHE A 139 -26.56 -0.67 22.72
CA PHE A 139 -26.18 0.73 22.50
C PHE A 139 -27.29 1.70 22.93
N GLN A 140 -28.11 1.28 23.90
CA GLN A 140 -29.22 2.08 24.40
C GLN A 140 -28.72 3.42 24.95
N GLY A 141 -29.21 4.54 24.40
CA GLY A 141 -28.76 5.89 24.76
C GLY A 141 -27.46 6.36 24.09
N GLN A 142 -26.75 5.47 23.37
CA GLN A 142 -25.55 5.81 22.59
C GLN A 142 -25.81 5.81 21.08
N ALA A 143 -26.75 4.98 20.62
CA ALA A 143 -27.20 4.99 19.23
C ALA A 143 -28.02 6.26 18.95
N LYS A 144 -27.53 7.10 18.05
CA LYS A 144 -28.26 8.25 17.48
C LYS A 144 -28.85 7.84 16.12
N PRO A 145 -30.10 8.23 15.81
CA PRO A 145 -30.72 7.96 14.52
C PRO A 145 -30.00 8.68 13.37
#